data_AF-A0A1S2K5G2-F1
#
_entry.id   AF-A0A1S2K5G2-F1
#
_cell.length_a   1.000
_cell.length_b   1.000
_cell.length_c   1.000
_cell.angle_alpha   90.00
_cell.angle_beta   90.00
_cell.angle_gamma   90.00
#
_symmetry.space_group_name_H-M   'P 1'
#
loop_
_entity.id
_entity.type
_entity.pdbx_description
1 polymer ?
#
loop_
_entity_poly.entity_id
_entity_poly.type
_entity_poly.pdbx_seq_one_letter_code
_entity_poly.pdbx_strand_id
1 'polypeptide(L)'
;MSSGVGVHSVASLDVNRFTLVTPPTATADFSVALSVSTPVLATGTQGHQAYLIARRLDASNYLGARIEFGVDQSVQLSLIKLVAGAPGAYPAVDTGLTHEAGVPIRLRFEGQGATLRARAWLASDPEPTTWQTTHLDNSIVAAGQLGVRTRILTGNTNTLPVAISFTDFHVAQLVTVTRSVNGIRKAHGSGTDVRLATTPIIAL
;
A
#
# COMPACT_ATOMS: atom_id res chain seq x y z
N MET A 1 -0.41 -4.02 -21.22
CA MET A 1 -0.30 -4.28 -19.77
C MET A 1 -1.01 -5.61 -19.53
N SER A 2 -0.36 -6.61 -18.91
CA SER A 2 -1.02 -7.88 -18.64
C SER A 2 -2.04 -7.70 -17.52
N SER A 3 -3.30 -8.06 -17.78
CA SER A 3 -4.41 -8.00 -16.83
C SER A 3 -4.35 -9.16 -15.82
N GLY A 4 -3.23 -9.30 -15.13
CA GLY A 4 -3.01 -10.36 -14.14
C GLY A 4 -3.84 -10.07 -12.88
N VAL A 5 -4.75 -10.99 -12.55
CA VAL A 5 -5.44 -10.99 -11.26
C VAL A 5 -4.68 -11.91 -10.31
N GLY A 6 -4.14 -11.36 -9.23
CA GLY A 6 -3.64 -12.14 -8.09
C GLY A 6 -4.78 -12.50 -7.15
N VAL A 7 -4.75 -13.68 -6.52
CA VAL A 7 -5.78 -14.11 -5.57
C VAL A 7 -5.15 -14.74 -4.33
N HIS A 8 -5.55 -14.28 -3.16
CA HIS A 8 -5.34 -14.99 -1.89
C HIS A 8 -6.62 -15.76 -1.54
N SER A 9 -6.58 -17.09 -1.69
CA SER A 9 -7.63 -17.97 -1.14
C SER A 9 -7.42 -18.12 0.36
N VAL A 10 -8.24 -17.43 1.16
CA VAL A 10 -8.10 -17.38 2.62
C VAL A 10 -8.99 -18.44 3.28
N ALA A 11 -8.46 -19.67 3.36
CA ALA A 11 -9.15 -20.84 3.92
C ALA A 11 -9.14 -20.93 5.46
N SER A 12 -8.63 -19.92 6.16
CA SER A 12 -8.33 -19.98 7.59
C SER A 12 -8.41 -18.60 8.23
N LEU A 13 -9.09 -18.49 9.36
CA LEU A 13 -9.10 -17.30 10.20
C LEU A 13 -7.70 -17.03 10.80
N ASP A 14 -7.44 -15.77 11.10
CA ASP A 14 -6.28 -15.20 11.81
C ASP A 14 -4.89 -15.39 11.15
N VAL A 15 -4.75 -16.30 10.19
CA VAL A 15 -3.49 -16.59 9.48
C VAL A 15 -3.16 -15.51 8.44
N ASN A 16 -1.94 -14.99 8.51
CA ASN A 16 -1.38 -14.08 7.51
C ASN A 16 -0.96 -14.85 6.24
N ARG A 17 -1.41 -14.39 5.07
CA ARG A 17 -0.91 -14.87 3.76
C ARG A 17 -0.15 -13.74 3.09
N PHE A 18 1.05 -14.01 2.61
CA PHE A 18 1.93 -13.03 1.97
C PHE A 18 2.23 -13.43 0.53
N THR A 19 2.26 -12.46 -0.38
CA THR A 19 2.91 -12.57 -1.69
C THR A 19 3.86 -11.40 -1.82
N LEU A 20 5.14 -11.69 -2.05
CA LEU A 20 6.24 -10.74 -1.90
C LEU A 20 7.08 -10.66 -3.17
N VAL A 21 7.57 -9.46 -3.46
CA VAL A 21 8.54 -9.17 -4.50
C VAL A 21 9.78 -8.54 -3.87
N THR A 22 10.95 -9.00 -4.27
CA THR A 22 12.22 -8.32 -3.98
C THR A 22 12.38 -7.23 -5.05
N PRO A 23 12.39 -5.93 -4.70
CA PRO A 23 12.58 -4.87 -5.68
C PRO A 23 13.97 -4.98 -6.33
N PRO A 24 14.12 -4.61 -7.63
CA PRO A 24 15.39 -4.76 -8.35
C PRO A 24 16.49 -3.82 -7.85
N THR A 25 16.13 -2.79 -7.08
CA THR A 25 17.06 -1.90 -6.39
C THR A 25 16.76 -1.88 -4.89
N ALA A 26 17.81 -1.93 -4.07
CA ALA A 26 17.72 -1.89 -2.61
C ALA A 26 17.48 -0.46 -2.08
N THR A 27 16.44 0.22 -2.59
CA THR A 27 16.00 1.53 -2.08
C THR A 27 15.15 1.37 -0.82
N ALA A 28 15.45 2.17 0.20
CA ALA A 28 14.62 2.28 1.40
C ALA A 28 13.38 3.15 1.16
N ASP A 29 13.42 4.04 0.17
CA ASP A 29 12.29 4.85 -0.26
C ASP A 29 11.49 4.09 -1.31
N PHE A 30 10.17 4.06 -1.17
CA PHE A 30 9.27 3.25 -1.99
C PHE A 30 7.93 3.95 -2.21
N SER A 31 7.30 3.69 -3.36
CA SER A 31 5.89 3.98 -3.62
C SER A 31 5.25 2.75 -4.23
N VAL A 32 4.42 2.03 -3.50
CA VAL A 32 3.72 0.83 -3.99
C VAL A 32 2.21 1.06 -3.97
N ALA A 33 1.51 0.56 -4.98
CA ALA A 33 0.05 0.63 -5.06
C ALA A 33 -0.54 -0.63 -5.71
N LEU A 34 -1.81 -0.88 -5.43
CA LEU A 34 -2.64 -1.95 -6.00
C LEU A 34 -4.12 -1.59 -5.94
N SER A 35 -4.94 -2.37 -6.62
CA SER A 35 -6.39 -2.48 -6.42
C SER A 35 -6.70 -3.79 -5.69
N VAL A 36 -7.56 -3.78 -4.67
CA VAL A 36 -7.99 -4.97 -3.90
C VAL A 36 -9.52 -5.05 -3.83
N SER A 37 -10.08 -6.25 -3.98
CA SER A 37 -11.51 -6.49 -3.74
C SER A 37 -11.76 -7.79 -2.96
N THR A 38 -12.86 -7.81 -2.23
CA THR A 38 -13.40 -8.97 -1.52
C THR A 38 -14.65 -9.47 -2.24
N PRO A 39 -14.84 -10.78 -2.49
CA PRO A 39 -15.98 -11.29 -3.26
C PRO A 39 -17.30 -11.32 -2.47
N VAL A 40 -17.25 -11.08 -1.16
CA VAL A 40 -18.39 -11.05 -0.24
C VAL A 40 -18.20 -9.94 0.79
N LEU A 41 -19.30 -9.43 1.33
CA LEU A 41 -19.27 -8.53 2.49
C LEU A 41 -18.75 -9.28 3.74
N ALA A 42 -18.12 -8.56 4.66
CA ALA A 42 -17.65 -9.14 5.90
C ALA A 42 -18.84 -9.40 6.84
N THR A 43 -18.90 -10.58 7.47
CA THR A 43 -19.95 -10.93 8.43
C THR A 43 -19.37 -11.32 9.78
N GLY A 44 -20.18 -11.23 10.85
CA GLY A 44 -19.77 -11.57 12.21
C GLY A 44 -19.44 -10.30 13.00
N THR A 45 -18.37 -10.33 13.79
CA THR A 45 -17.91 -9.21 14.62
C THR A 45 -16.62 -8.57 14.15
N GLN A 46 -15.93 -9.17 13.15
CA GLN A 46 -14.65 -8.66 12.65
C GLN A 46 -14.51 -8.83 11.12
N GLY A 47 -13.75 -7.89 10.53
CA GLY A 47 -13.64 -7.69 9.09
C GLY A 47 -12.64 -8.55 8.33
N HIS A 48 -12.50 -8.25 7.04
CA HIS A 48 -11.38 -8.72 6.21
C HIS A 48 -10.29 -7.66 6.19
N GLN A 49 -9.01 -8.06 6.22
CA GLN A 49 -7.87 -7.13 6.15
C GLN A 49 -6.98 -7.46 4.95
N ALA A 50 -6.65 -6.43 4.18
CA ALA A 50 -5.63 -6.47 3.14
C ALA A 50 -4.55 -5.42 3.43
N TYR A 51 -3.33 -5.68 2.97
CA TYR A 51 -2.17 -4.86 3.29
C TYR A 51 -1.28 -4.69 2.07
N LEU A 52 -0.77 -3.47 1.88
CA LEU A 52 0.51 -3.25 1.21
C LEU A 52 1.62 -3.36 2.24
N ILE A 53 2.64 -4.17 1.93
CA ILE A 53 3.80 -4.44 2.78
C ILE A 53 5.04 -3.79 2.15
N ALA A 54 5.87 -3.16 2.99
CA ALA A 54 7.14 -2.57 2.57
C ALA A 54 8.20 -2.66 3.66
N ARG A 55 9.47 -2.46 3.26
CA ARG A 55 10.67 -2.63 4.12
C ARG A 55 10.65 -3.95 4.90
N ARG A 56 10.12 -5.03 4.30
CA ARG A 56 10.07 -6.34 4.96
C ARG A 56 11.47 -6.94 4.94
N LEU A 57 12.08 -7.04 6.12
CA LEU A 57 13.37 -7.71 6.31
C LEU A 57 13.17 -9.21 6.52
N ASP A 58 12.14 -9.57 7.30
CA ASP A 58 11.79 -10.95 7.63
C ASP A 58 10.30 -11.06 8.06
N ALA A 59 9.89 -12.18 8.67
CA ALA A 59 8.51 -12.39 9.11
C ALA A 59 8.11 -11.59 10.38
N SER A 60 9.09 -11.08 11.12
CA SER A 60 8.99 -10.34 12.39
C SER A 60 9.26 -8.84 12.23
N ASN A 61 9.76 -8.40 11.08
CA ASN A 61 10.18 -7.02 10.79
C ASN A 61 9.64 -6.53 9.43
N TYR A 62 8.58 -5.72 9.44
CA TYR A 62 8.04 -5.04 8.26
C TYR A 62 7.14 -3.83 8.60
N LEU A 63 6.94 -2.96 7.63
CA LEU A 63 5.94 -1.88 7.65
C LEU A 63 4.78 -2.21 6.70
N GLY A 64 3.64 -1.57 6.89
CA GLY A 64 2.53 -1.69 5.94
C GLY A 64 1.49 -0.58 6.01
N ALA A 65 0.71 -0.45 4.94
CA ALA A 65 -0.60 0.18 4.98
C ALA A 65 -1.66 -0.92 4.97
N ARG A 66 -2.55 -0.89 5.96
CA ARG A 66 -3.68 -1.80 6.12
C ARG A 66 -4.97 -1.11 5.67
N ILE A 67 -5.72 -1.78 4.81
CA ILE A 67 -7.15 -1.53 4.63
C ILE A 67 -7.94 -2.62 5.34
N GLU A 68 -8.96 -2.22 6.10
CA GLU A 68 -9.87 -3.11 6.80
C GLU A 68 -11.30 -2.87 6.29
N PHE A 69 -11.92 -3.96 5.84
CA PHE A 69 -13.29 -4.01 5.34
C PHE A 69 -14.19 -4.48 6.49
N GLY A 70 -14.94 -3.54 7.08
CA GLY A 70 -15.73 -3.74 8.29
C GLY A 70 -17.04 -4.48 8.07
N VAL A 71 -17.55 -5.13 9.12
CA VAL A 71 -18.87 -5.80 9.11
C VAL A 71 -20.04 -4.82 9.09
N ASP A 72 -19.77 -3.56 9.43
CA ASP A 72 -20.65 -2.39 9.33
C ASP A 72 -20.57 -1.70 7.95
N GLN A 73 -19.90 -2.34 6.99
CA GLN A 73 -19.56 -1.83 5.66
C GLN A 73 -18.58 -0.63 5.65
N SER A 74 -17.95 -0.29 6.78
CA SER A 74 -16.92 0.74 6.81
C SER A 74 -15.62 0.28 6.13
N VAL A 75 -14.86 1.23 5.60
CA VAL A 75 -13.53 0.97 5.03
C VAL A 75 -12.51 1.83 5.76
N GLN A 76 -11.70 1.19 6.61
CA GLN A 76 -10.76 1.85 7.50
C GLN A 76 -9.32 1.70 6.98
N LEU A 77 -8.57 2.79 6.95
CA LEU A 77 -7.16 2.83 6.55
C LEU A 77 -6.26 3.08 7.76
N SER A 78 -5.16 2.34 7.91
CA SER A 78 -4.16 2.57 8.96
C SER A 78 -2.76 2.20 8.51
N LEU A 79 -1.75 2.88 9.06
CA LEU A 79 -0.36 2.44 8.97
C LEU A 79 -0.06 1.46 10.11
N ILE A 80 0.71 0.41 9.82
CA ILE A 80 1.06 -0.65 10.76
C ILE A 80 2.53 -1.01 10.66
N LYS A 81 3.04 -1.64 11.71
CA LYS A 81 4.37 -2.24 11.75
C LYS A 81 4.41 -3.54 12.54
N LEU A 82 5.40 -4.34 12.24
CA LEU A 82 5.87 -5.43 13.09
C LEU A 82 7.37 -5.20 13.29
N VAL A 83 7.83 -5.16 14.54
CA VAL A 83 9.23 -4.91 14.89
C VAL A 83 9.64 -5.91 15.95
N ALA A 84 10.64 -6.75 15.66
CA ALA A 84 11.02 -7.89 16.50
C ALA A 84 9.82 -8.79 16.90
N GLY A 85 8.80 -8.90 16.04
CA GLY A 85 7.58 -9.66 16.29
C GLY A 85 6.51 -8.93 17.12
N ALA A 86 6.79 -7.74 17.65
CA ALA A 86 5.81 -6.92 18.36
C ALA A 86 4.95 -6.10 17.35
N PRO A 87 3.62 -6.29 17.32
CA PRO A 87 2.74 -5.54 16.43
C PRO A 87 2.51 -4.11 16.93
N GLY A 88 2.56 -3.15 16.02
CA GLY A 88 2.17 -1.77 16.26
C GLY A 88 1.25 -1.24 15.16
N ALA A 89 0.35 -0.33 15.52
CA ALA A 89 -0.52 0.34 14.58
C ALA A 89 -0.62 1.82 14.95
N TYR A 90 -0.71 2.66 13.92
CA TYR A 90 -1.13 4.04 14.04
C TYR A 90 -2.68 4.10 14.04
N PRO A 91 -3.30 5.20 14.50
CA PRO A 91 -4.75 5.37 14.48
C PRO A 91 -5.32 5.09 13.07
N ALA A 92 -6.44 4.38 13.04
CA ALA A 92 -7.20 4.21 11.81
C ALA A 92 -7.93 5.51 11.45
N VAL A 93 -8.05 5.76 10.15
CA VAL A 93 -8.86 6.83 9.58
C VAL A 93 -9.95 6.20 8.71
N ASP A 94 -11.16 6.72 8.86
CA ASP A 94 -12.25 6.39 7.93
C ASP A 94 -11.90 6.95 6.55
N THR A 95 -12.05 6.12 5.52
CA THR A 95 -11.80 6.54 4.14
C THR A 95 -13.01 7.23 3.51
N GLY A 96 -14.20 7.10 4.11
CA GLY A 96 -15.48 7.51 3.52
C GLY A 96 -15.95 6.59 2.38
N LEU A 97 -15.26 5.47 2.15
CA LEU A 97 -15.64 4.45 1.17
C LEU A 97 -16.55 3.39 1.83
N THR A 98 -17.48 2.84 1.06
CA THR A 98 -18.32 1.72 1.46
C THR A 98 -17.67 0.40 1.05
N HIS A 99 -17.71 -0.59 1.93
CA HIS A 99 -17.36 -1.98 1.60
C HIS A 99 -18.48 -2.58 0.76
N GLU A 100 -18.22 -2.77 -0.53
CA GLU A 100 -19.13 -3.46 -1.44
C GLU A 100 -18.48 -4.74 -1.99
N ALA A 101 -19.27 -5.80 -2.15
CA ALA A 101 -18.78 -7.08 -2.65
C ALA A 101 -18.37 -6.96 -4.13
N GLY A 102 -17.15 -7.39 -4.44
CA GLY A 102 -16.56 -7.33 -5.78
C GLY A 102 -16.01 -5.96 -6.19
N VAL A 103 -16.31 -4.88 -5.46
CA VAL A 103 -15.86 -3.52 -5.82
C VAL A 103 -14.38 -3.34 -5.45
N PRO A 104 -13.50 -3.00 -6.42
CA PRO A 104 -12.08 -2.80 -6.16
C PRO A 104 -11.79 -1.43 -5.54
N ILE A 105 -11.11 -1.44 -4.39
CA ILE A 105 -10.55 -0.26 -3.74
C ILE A 105 -9.05 -0.22 -4.03
N ARG A 106 -8.57 0.90 -4.57
CA ARG A 106 -7.15 1.19 -4.71
C ARG A 106 -6.56 1.61 -3.38
N LEU A 107 -5.35 1.13 -3.12
CA LEU A 107 -4.54 1.48 -1.96
C LEU A 107 -3.15 1.88 -2.45
N ARG A 108 -2.61 2.98 -1.92
CA ARG A 108 -1.20 3.36 -2.10
C ARG A 108 -0.51 3.52 -0.76
N PHE A 109 0.70 3.00 -0.68
CA PHE A 109 1.60 3.14 0.46
C PHE A 109 2.94 3.70 -0.02
N GLU A 110 3.39 4.77 0.61
CA GLU A 110 4.67 5.41 0.32
C GLU A 110 5.50 5.58 1.59
N GLY A 111 6.80 5.37 1.47
CA GLY A 111 7.79 5.69 2.48
C GLY A 111 8.92 6.52 1.88
N GLN A 112 9.20 7.68 2.48
CA GLN A 112 10.33 8.54 2.14
C GLN A 112 11.09 8.92 3.42
N GLY A 113 12.30 8.38 3.59
CA GLY A 113 13.04 8.46 4.85
C GLY A 113 12.22 7.89 6.01
N ALA A 114 11.92 8.73 6.99
CA ALA A 114 11.06 8.41 8.13
C ALA A 114 9.55 8.59 7.84
N THR A 115 9.18 9.30 6.77
CA THR A 115 7.78 9.65 6.50
C THR A 115 7.07 8.48 5.83
N LEU A 116 6.07 7.94 6.50
CA LEU A 116 5.16 6.93 5.98
C LEU A 116 3.79 7.57 5.70
N ARG A 117 3.21 7.30 4.54
CA ARG A 117 1.91 7.87 4.15
C ARG A 117 1.08 6.91 3.29
N ALA A 118 -0.22 6.95 3.46
CA ALA A 118 -1.14 6.11 2.70
C ALA A 118 -2.46 6.82 2.35
N ARG A 119 -3.09 6.34 1.27
CA ARG A 119 -4.43 6.74 0.83
C ARG A 119 -5.13 5.58 0.12
N ALA A 120 -6.45 5.56 0.19
CA ALA A 120 -7.32 4.61 -0.47
C ALA A 120 -8.48 5.34 -1.19
N TRP A 121 -8.92 4.79 -2.32
CA TRP A 121 -9.97 5.36 -3.19
C TRP A 121 -10.61 4.27 -4.06
N LEU A 122 -11.81 4.48 -4.63
CA LEU A 122 -12.39 3.52 -5.56
C LEU A 122 -11.51 3.37 -6.80
N ALA A 123 -11.34 2.15 -7.34
CA ALA A 123 -10.47 1.97 -8.52
C ALA A 123 -11.02 2.62 -9.80
N SER A 124 -12.32 2.95 -9.83
CA SER A 124 -12.97 3.77 -10.86
C SER A 124 -12.51 5.23 -10.88
N ASP A 125 -11.98 5.72 -9.75
CA ASP A 125 -11.81 7.14 -9.50
C ASP A 125 -10.34 7.57 -9.72
N PRO A 126 -10.11 8.85 -10.08
CA PRO A 126 -8.76 9.39 -10.11
C PRO A 126 -8.13 9.34 -8.72
N GLU A 127 -6.81 9.13 -8.67
CA GLU A 127 -6.08 9.09 -7.41
C GLU A 127 -6.16 10.45 -6.67
N PRO A 128 -6.64 10.50 -5.41
CA PRO A 128 -6.74 11.74 -4.65
C PRO A 128 -5.36 12.37 -4.43
N THR A 129 -5.26 13.70 -4.48
CA THR A 129 -3.99 14.40 -4.26
C THR A 129 -3.56 14.40 -2.79
N THR A 130 -4.51 14.32 -1.87
CA THR A 130 -4.30 14.31 -0.41
C THR A 130 -3.89 12.93 0.11
N TRP A 131 -3.14 12.92 1.22
CA TRP A 131 -2.87 11.71 1.99
C TRP A 131 -3.84 11.64 3.17
N GLN A 132 -4.48 10.48 3.38
CA GLN A 132 -5.45 10.29 4.47
C GLN A 132 -4.77 9.99 5.81
N THR A 133 -3.61 9.33 5.78
CA THR A 133 -2.76 9.12 6.95
C THR A 133 -1.31 9.42 6.61
N THR A 134 -0.59 10.04 7.55
CA THR A 134 0.85 10.34 7.43
C THR A 134 1.46 10.36 8.83
N HIS A 135 2.51 9.57 9.02
CA HIS A 135 3.22 9.44 10.29
C HIS A 135 4.74 9.35 10.08
N LEU A 136 5.50 9.69 11.13
CA LEU A 136 6.93 9.45 11.18
C LEU A 136 7.20 8.11 11.85
N ASP A 137 8.03 7.28 11.21
CA ASP A 137 8.55 6.05 11.78
C ASP A 137 10.01 5.80 11.37
N ASN A 138 10.85 5.51 12.36
CA ASN A 138 12.26 5.16 12.17
C ASN A 138 12.57 3.72 12.63
N SER A 139 11.56 2.92 12.99
CA SER A 139 11.81 1.56 13.50
C SER A 139 12.37 0.60 12.44
N ILE A 140 12.09 0.85 11.16
CA ILE A 140 12.68 0.11 10.04
C ILE A 140 13.06 1.11 8.94
N VAL A 141 14.37 1.34 8.79
CA VAL A 141 14.95 2.24 7.79
C VAL A 141 15.67 1.51 6.64
N ALA A 142 15.97 0.22 6.82
CA ALA A 142 16.61 -0.58 5.78
C ALA A 142 15.63 -0.89 4.63
N ALA A 143 16.18 -0.99 3.41
CA ALA A 143 15.46 -1.53 2.27
C ALA A 143 15.08 -3.00 2.52
N GLY A 144 13.96 -3.45 1.95
CA GLY A 144 13.46 -4.81 2.13
C GLY A 144 12.43 -5.17 1.07
N GLN A 145 11.83 -6.35 1.21
CA GLN A 145 10.81 -6.81 0.28
C GLN A 145 9.55 -5.92 0.34
N LEU A 146 8.88 -5.84 -0.80
CA LEU A 146 7.57 -5.21 -0.97
C LEU A 146 6.53 -6.31 -1.26
N GLY A 147 5.25 -6.00 -1.17
CA GLY A 147 4.21 -6.91 -1.67
C GLY A 147 2.88 -6.74 -0.97
N VAL A 148 2.13 -7.84 -0.89
CA VAL A 148 0.77 -7.88 -0.36
C VAL A 148 0.65 -8.87 0.80
N ARG A 149 -0.27 -8.57 1.71
CA ARG A 149 -0.71 -9.52 2.74
C ARG A 149 -2.22 -9.49 2.89
N THR A 150 -2.81 -10.62 3.27
CA THR A 150 -4.20 -10.71 3.74
C THR A 150 -4.30 -11.42 5.08
N ARG A 151 -5.36 -11.12 5.83
CA ARG A 151 -5.81 -11.80 7.04
C ARG A 151 -7.33 -11.66 7.12
N ILE A 152 -8.04 -12.73 7.45
CA ILE A 152 -9.45 -12.62 7.89
C ILE A 152 -9.43 -12.73 9.41
N LEU A 153 -10.09 -11.80 10.09
CA LEU A 153 -10.03 -11.70 11.54
C LEU A 153 -10.85 -12.78 12.23
N THR A 154 -10.50 -13.12 13.48
CA THR A 154 -11.04 -14.28 14.20
C THR A 154 -12.56 -14.21 14.44
N GLY A 155 -13.13 -13.00 14.54
CA GLY A 155 -14.57 -12.78 14.69
C GLY A 155 -15.38 -12.83 13.39
N ASN A 156 -14.76 -13.15 12.24
CA ASN A 156 -15.44 -13.22 10.96
C ASN A 156 -16.22 -14.55 10.80
N THR A 157 -17.39 -14.51 10.18
CA THR A 157 -18.29 -15.68 10.01
C THR A 157 -18.56 -16.05 8.55
N ASN A 158 -17.83 -15.49 7.58
CA ASN A 158 -18.02 -15.86 6.18
C ASN A 158 -17.61 -17.32 5.94
N THR A 159 -18.32 -18.02 5.03
CA THR A 159 -17.89 -19.35 4.57
C THR A 159 -16.51 -19.25 3.93
N LEU A 160 -15.56 -20.04 4.45
CA LEU A 160 -14.19 -20.09 3.95
C LEU A 160 -14.05 -21.15 2.83
N PRO A 161 -13.16 -20.96 1.84
CA PRO A 161 -12.26 -19.83 1.68
C PRO A 161 -12.93 -18.59 1.07
N VAL A 162 -12.56 -17.40 1.56
CA VAL A 162 -12.85 -16.14 0.86
C VAL A 162 -11.65 -15.83 -0.06
N ALA A 163 -11.93 -15.60 -1.34
CA ALA A 163 -10.92 -15.35 -2.37
C ALA A 163 -10.69 -13.84 -2.57
N ILE A 164 -9.80 -13.24 -1.78
CA ILE A 164 -9.46 -11.81 -1.89
C ILE A 164 -8.62 -11.60 -3.15
N SER A 165 -9.04 -10.70 -4.03
CA SER A 165 -8.43 -10.47 -5.34
C SER A 165 -7.61 -9.18 -5.39
N PHE A 166 -6.59 -9.18 -6.25
CA PHE A 166 -5.63 -8.10 -6.44
C PHE A 166 -5.41 -7.82 -7.93
N THR A 167 -5.46 -6.55 -8.32
CA THR A 167 -5.07 -6.08 -9.67
C THR A 167 -4.18 -4.84 -9.57
N ASP A 168 -3.64 -4.39 -10.70
CA ASP A 168 -2.88 -3.15 -10.83
C ASP A 168 -1.67 -2.99 -9.88
N PHE A 169 -1.10 -4.10 -9.39
CA PHE A 169 0.07 -4.05 -8.51
C PHE A 169 1.26 -3.44 -9.25
N HIS A 170 1.75 -2.31 -8.74
CA HIS A 170 2.92 -1.63 -9.29
C HIS A 170 3.75 -0.94 -8.20
N VAL A 171 5.05 -0.81 -8.48
CA VAL A 171 6.00 -0.04 -7.69
C VAL A 171 6.45 1.12 -8.55
N ALA A 172 6.16 2.35 -8.14
CA ALA A 172 6.58 3.55 -8.84
C ALA A 172 8.02 3.92 -8.47
N GLN A 173 8.82 4.29 -9.47
CA GLN A 173 10.17 4.80 -9.27
C GLN A 173 10.10 6.20 -8.62
N LEU A 174 10.77 6.35 -7.48
CA LEU A 174 11.00 7.66 -6.86
C LEU A 174 12.31 8.26 -7.39
N VAL A 175 12.28 9.54 -7.75
CA VAL A 175 13.43 10.27 -8.29
C VAL A 175 13.54 11.64 -7.61
N THR A 176 14.66 11.89 -6.94
CA THR A 176 14.99 13.23 -6.40
C THR A 176 15.75 14.02 -7.47
N VAL A 177 15.26 15.22 -7.78
CA VAL A 177 15.83 16.09 -8.84
C VAL A 177 16.47 17.33 -8.23
N THR A 178 17.80 17.42 -8.30
CA THR A 178 18.53 18.62 -7.90
C THR A 178 18.54 19.63 -9.04
N ARG A 179 17.76 20.71 -8.92
CA ARG A 179 17.87 21.85 -9.85
C ARG A 179 19.22 22.54 -9.69
N SER A 180 19.81 22.99 -10.80
CA SER A 180 21.03 23.82 -10.79
C SER A 180 22.24 23.13 -10.11
N VAL A 181 22.68 22.00 -10.67
CA VAL A 181 23.89 21.27 -10.22
C VAL A 181 25.17 22.11 -10.20
N ASN A 182 25.28 23.13 -11.06
CA ASN A 182 26.45 24.03 -11.14
C ASN A 182 26.22 25.38 -10.40
N GLY A 183 25.27 25.46 -9.46
CA GLY A 183 24.95 26.69 -8.72
C GLY A 183 24.23 27.81 -9.51
N ILE A 184 24.29 27.78 -10.84
CA ILE A 184 23.60 28.73 -11.73
C ILE A 184 22.07 28.50 -11.70
N ARG A 185 21.37 29.31 -10.90
CA ARG A 185 19.90 29.37 -10.91
C ARG A 185 19.43 30.44 -11.89
N LYS A 186 18.66 30.04 -12.91
CA LYS A 186 17.90 30.96 -13.78
C LYS A 186 16.43 30.93 -13.39
N ALA A 187 15.76 32.06 -13.52
CA ALA A 187 14.30 32.12 -13.42
C ALA A 187 13.69 31.54 -14.70
N HIS A 188 12.55 30.86 -14.57
CA HIS A 188 11.73 30.40 -15.68
C HIS A 188 10.39 31.14 -15.63
N GLY A 189 9.88 31.60 -16.76
CA GLY A 189 8.55 32.21 -16.84
C GLY A 189 7.45 31.16 -16.63
N SER A 190 6.24 31.62 -16.28
CA SER A 190 5.07 30.73 -16.23
C SER A 190 4.87 30.04 -17.59
N GLY A 191 4.55 28.74 -17.59
CA GLY A 191 4.39 27.95 -18.81
C GLY A 191 5.69 27.58 -19.54
N THR A 192 6.88 27.89 -18.99
CA THR A 192 8.14 27.39 -19.57
C THR A 192 8.19 25.87 -19.49
N ASP A 193 8.44 25.20 -20.61
CA ASP A 193 8.70 23.75 -20.65
C ASP A 193 10.00 23.43 -19.89
N VAL A 194 9.90 22.57 -18.87
CA VAL A 194 11.02 22.14 -18.02
C VAL A 194 11.06 20.63 -18.02
N ARG A 195 12.18 20.07 -18.49
CA ARG A 195 12.40 18.62 -18.62
C ARG A 195 13.67 18.20 -17.90
N LEU A 196 13.78 16.91 -17.59
CA LEU A 196 15.02 16.32 -17.09
C LEU A 196 16.05 16.28 -18.22
N ALA A 197 17.27 16.77 -17.96
CA ALA A 197 18.38 16.71 -18.92
C ALA A 197 18.78 15.26 -19.25
N THR A 198 18.63 14.36 -18.28
CA THR A 198 18.71 12.91 -18.44
C THR A 198 17.41 12.31 -17.94
N THR A 199 16.64 11.67 -18.82
CA THR A 199 15.46 10.89 -18.43
C THR A 199 15.92 9.64 -17.67
N PRO A 200 15.27 9.26 -16.55
CA PRO A 200 15.56 7.99 -15.88
C PRO A 200 15.29 6.84 -16.85
N ILE A 201 16.24 5.90 -16.90
CA ILE A 201 16.05 4.65 -17.65
C ILE A 201 15.02 3.81 -16.90
N ILE A 202 13.93 3.46 -17.57
CA ILE A 202 13.00 2.44 -17.08
C ILE A 202 13.74 1.10 -17.16
N ALA A 203 14.12 0.55 -16.02
CA ALA A 203 14.50 -0.85 -15.92
C ALA A 203 13.25 -1.69 -16.21
N LEU A 204 13.28 -2.44 -17.31
CA LEU A 204 12.16 -3.24 -17.82
C LEU A 204 12.32 -4.71 -17.42
#